data_AF-A0A350UGE0-F1
#
_entry.id   AF-A0A350UGE0-F1
#
_cell.length_a   1.000
_cell.length_b   1.000
_cell.length_c   1.000
_cell.angle_alpha   90.00
_cell.angle_beta   90.00
_cell.angle_gamma   90.00
#
_symmetry.space_group_name_H-M   'P 1'
#
loop_
_entity.id
_entity.type
_entity.pdbx_description
1 polymer ?
#
loop_
_entity_poly.entity_id
_entity_poly.type
_entity_poly.pdbx_seq_one_letter_code
_entity_poly.pdbx_strand_id
1 'polypeptide(L)'
;GDPTRECRCTGTQISQYLGKISGPLLDRIDLHVEVPAVPFQELRTKAAGASSAQMRERVLAARELQSARGFINAEIPSSQIRKICPLDDSGERTLELAVRRMGFSARAHDRILKVARTIADLAKSENIAAKHVAEAVQYRSLDRSYWG
;
A
#
# COMPACT_ATOMS: atom_id res chain seq x y z
N GLY A 1 -3.64 -9.04 -14.99
CA GLY A 1 -3.68 -9.88 -16.23
C GLY A 1 -3.53 -9.00 -17.47
N ASP A 2 -3.42 -9.57 -18.68
CA ASP A 2 -3.46 -8.78 -19.93
C ASP A 2 -4.93 -8.58 -20.37
N PRO A 3 -5.46 -7.34 -20.39
CA PRO A 3 -6.85 -7.08 -20.75
C PRO A 3 -7.17 -7.37 -22.23
N THR A 4 -6.15 -7.56 -23.07
CA THR A 4 -6.30 -7.82 -24.51
C THR A 4 -6.18 -9.30 -24.88
N ARG A 5 -5.77 -10.16 -23.93
CA ARG A 5 -5.67 -11.60 -24.12
C ARG A 5 -6.52 -12.34 -23.10
N GLU A 6 -7.55 -13.00 -23.58
CA GLU A 6 -8.31 -13.94 -22.75
C GLU A 6 -7.37 -15.04 -22.24
N CYS A 7 -7.31 -15.16 -20.91
CA CYS A 7 -6.53 -16.18 -20.25
C CYS A 7 -7.11 -17.55 -20.60
N ARG A 8 -6.28 -18.46 -21.15
CA ARG A 8 -6.66 -19.84 -21.42
C ARG A 8 -6.45 -20.78 -20.22
N CYS A 9 -5.98 -20.25 -19.09
CA CYS A 9 -5.72 -21.04 -17.91
C CYS A 9 -7.05 -21.45 -17.26
N THR A 10 -7.13 -22.69 -16.80
CA THR A 10 -8.25 -23.14 -15.96
C THR A 10 -8.14 -22.54 -14.56
N GLY A 11 -9.25 -22.43 -13.83
CA GLY A 11 -9.24 -21.96 -12.44
C GLY A 11 -8.24 -22.72 -11.54
N THR A 12 -8.10 -24.03 -11.76
CA THR A 12 -7.12 -24.87 -11.07
C THR A 12 -5.68 -24.48 -11.39
N GLN A 13 -5.37 -24.19 -12.66
CA GLN A 13 -4.03 -23.75 -13.07
C GLN A 13 -3.69 -22.38 -12.50
N ILE A 14 -4.66 -21.48 -12.45
CA ILE A 14 -4.52 -20.15 -11.83
C ILE A 14 -4.25 -20.31 -10.33
N SER A 15 -5.06 -21.09 -9.62
CA SER A 15 -4.90 -21.35 -8.18
C SER A 15 -3.56 -22.01 -7.85
N GLN A 16 -3.11 -22.99 -8.64
CA GLN A 16 -1.79 -23.63 -8.46
C GLN A 16 -0.63 -22.68 -8.76
N TYR A 17 -0.74 -21.85 -9.80
CA TYR A 17 0.29 -20.88 -10.15
C TYR A 17 0.45 -19.82 -9.08
N LEU A 18 -0.67 -19.29 -8.61
CA LEU A 18 -0.72 -18.39 -7.48
C LEU A 18 -0.11 -19.14 -6.27
N GLY A 19 -0.68 -20.26 -5.81
CA GLY A 19 -0.25 -20.99 -4.60
C GLY A 19 1.25 -21.33 -4.44
N LYS A 20 2.09 -21.10 -5.45
CA LYS A 20 3.56 -21.05 -5.36
C LYS A 20 4.09 -20.01 -4.37
N ILE A 21 3.37 -18.91 -4.12
CA ILE A 21 3.76 -17.94 -3.09
C ILE A 21 2.89 -18.20 -1.85
N SER A 22 3.53 -18.46 -0.72
CA SER A 22 2.81 -18.76 0.51
C SER A 22 2.20 -17.50 1.14
N GLY A 23 1.02 -17.64 1.76
CA GLY A 23 0.38 -16.55 2.52
C GLY A 23 1.30 -15.90 3.57
N PRO A 24 2.09 -16.67 4.36
CA PRO A 24 3.07 -16.10 5.29
C PRO A 24 4.18 -15.27 4.65
N LEU A 25 4.48 -15.46 3.36
CA LEU A 25 5.42 -14.61 2.62
C LEU A 25 4.72 -13.34 2.12
N LEU A 26 3.50 -13.43 1.60
CA LEU A 26 2.70 -12.27 1.16
C LEU A 26 2.43 -11.29 2.31
N ASP A 27 2.18 -11.80 3.53
CA ASP A 27 2.02 -10.96 4.74
C ASP A 27 3.29 -10.16 5.09
N ARG A 28 4.45 -10.48 4.49
CA ARG A 28 5.70 -9.72 4.65
C ARG A 28 5.92 -8.62 3.61
N ILE A 29 5.13 -8.58 2.55
CA ILE A 29 5.21 -7.56 1.50
C ILE A 29 4.30 -6.40 1.93
N ASP A 30 4.82 -5.17 1.92
CA ASP A 30 4.10 -4.00 2.45
C ASP A 30 3.02 -3.46 1.52
N LEU A 31 3.24 -3.57 0.21
CA LEU A 31 2.36 -3.06 -0.84
C LEU A 31 2.17 -4.11 -1.92
N HIS A 32 0.93 -4.31 -2.30
CA HIS A 32 0.47 -5.08 -3.45
C HIS A 32 -0.24 -4.11 -4.39
N VAL A 33 0.34 -3.88 -5.56
CA VAL A 33 -0.20 -2.95 -6.56
C VAL A 33 -0.23 -3.66 -7.91
N GLU A 34 -1.41 -3.73 -8.52
CA GLU A 34 -1.55 -4.20 -9.89
C GLU A 34 -1.19 -3.04 -10.82
N VAL A 35 -0.21 -3.29 -11.68
CA VAL A 35 0.21 -2.33 -12.70
C VAL A 35 -0.42 -2.78 -14.02
N PRO A 36 -1.46 -2.09 -14.52
CA PRO A 36 -2.06 -2.44 -15.80
C PRO A 36 -1.08 -2.18 -16.94
N ALA A 37 -1.27 -2.88 -18.06
CA ALA A 37 -0.53 -2.60 -19.27
C ALA A 37 -0.84 -1.18 -19.77
N VAL A 38 0.21 -0.40 -20.07
CA VAL A 38 0.06 0.96 -20.59
C VAL A 38 -0.24 0.88 -22.09
N PRO A 39 -1.31 1.51 -22.60
CA PRO A 39 -1.63 1.52 -24.03
C PRO A 39 -0.48 2.09 -24.87
N PHE A 40 -0.25 1.53 -26.05
CA PHE A 40 0.82 1.98 -26.96
C PHE A 40 0.73 3.48 -27.30
N GLN A 41 -0.49 4.03 -27.39
CA GLN A 41 -0.68 5.46 -27.65
C GLN A 41 -0.19 6.34 -26.50
N GLU A 42 -0.37 5.92 -25.25
CA GLU A 42 0.16 6.62 -24.07
C GLU A 42 1.68 6.50 -24.00
N LEU A 43 2.24 5.33 -24.32
CA LEU A 43 3.70 5.14 -24.43
C LEU A 43 4.34 6.03 -25.51
N ARG A 44 3.62 6.31 -26.59
CA ARG A 44 4.07 7.17 -27.69
C ARG A 44 3.91 8.66 -27.35
N THR A 45 3.01 8.99 -26.42
CA THR A 45 2.81 10.35 -25.98
C THR A 45 3.94 10.74 -25.03
N LYS A 46 4.71 11.78 -25.35
CA LYS A 46 5.66 12.41 -24.41
C LYS A 46 4.89 13.23 -23.37
N ALA A 47 3.92 12.63 -22.68
CA ALA A 47 3.32 13.29 -21.53
C ALA A 47 4.43 13.50 -20.50
N ALA A 48 4.72 14.76 -20.18
CA ALA A 48 5.71 15.11 -19.18
C ALA A 48 5.15 14.77 -17.79
N GLY A 49 5.29 13.50 -17.40
CA GLY A 49 5.08 13.09 -16.02
C GLY A 49 6.08 13.79 -15.09
N ALA A 50 5.91 13.58 -13.78
CA ALA A 50 6.88 14.08 -12.81
C ALA A 50 8.27 13.54 -13.14
N SER A 51 9.24 14.43 -13.29
CA SER A 51 10.64 14.05 -13.48
C SER A 51 11.20 13.37 -12.24
N SER A 52 12.26 12.58 -12.39
CA SER A 52 12.97 11.97 -11.26
C SER A 52 13.43 13.01 -10.23
N ALA A 53 13.78 14.23 -10.67
CA ALA A 53 14.13 15.33 -9.77
C ALA A 53 12.94 15.80 -8.93
N GLN A 54 11.77 16.00 -9.55
CA GLN A 54 10.53 16.37 -8.84
C GLN A 54 10.08 15.27 -7.87
N MET A 55 10.20 14.00 -8.29
CA MET A 55 9.88 12.87 -7.41
C MET A 55 10.85 12.76 -6.24
N ARG A 56 12.15 12.96 -6.48
CA ARG A 56 13.17 13.01 -5.42
C ARG A 56 12.84 14.08 -4.39
N GLU A 57 12.48 15.29 -4.81
CA GLU A 57 12.13 16.38 -3.90
C GLU A 57 10.95 16.01 -2.98
N ARG A 58 9.88 15.44 -3.55
CA ARG A 58 8.73 14.95 -2.77
C ARG A 58 9.12 13.90 -1.73
N VAL A 59 9.98 12.95 -2.13
CA VAL A 59 10.47 11.90 -1.23
C VAL A 59 11.34 12.49 -0.12
N LEU A 60 12.23 13.42 -0.44
CA LEU A 60 13.11 14.06 0.55
C LEU A 60 12.31 14.87 1.58
N ALA A 61 11.29 15.62 1.15
CA ALA A 61 10.42 16.34 2.07
C ALA A 61 9.72 15.40 3.08
N ALA A 62 9.24 14.24 2.62
CA ALA A 62 8.66 13.23 3.53
C ALA A 62 9.72 12.59 4.45
N ARG A 63 10.96 12.44 3.97
CA ARG A 63 12.08 11.92 4.78
C ARG A 63 12.52 12.90 5.86
N GLU A 64 12.45 14.20 5.62
CA GLU A 64 12.74 15.21 6.64
C GLU A 64 11.75 15.14 7.80
N LEU A 65 10.45 14.98 7.51
CA LEU A 65 9.42 14.77 8.54
C LEU A 65 9.68 13.50 9.36
N GLN A 66 10.09 12.41 8.70
CA GLN A 66 10.46 11.15 9.35
C GLN A 66 11.70 11.30 10.23
N SER A 67 12.72 12.00 9.74
CA SER A 67 13.96 12.29 10.48
C SER A 67 13.67 13.10 11.74
N ALA A 68 12.85 14.14 11.63
CA ALA A 68 12.42 14.95 12.78
C ALA A 68 11.64 14.13 13.81
N ARG A 69 10.90 13.10 13.38
CA ARG A 69 10.21 12.15 14.26
C ARG A 69 11.14 11.08 14.87
N GLY A 70 12.36 10.96 14.36
CA GLY A 70 13.37 10.00 14.83
C GLY A 70 13.26 8.59 14.22
N PHE A 71 12.32 8.36 13.30
CA PHE A 71 12.14 7.06 12.66
C PHE A 71 11.77 7.21 11.19
N ILE A 72 12.39 6.38 10.35
CA ILE A 72 11.85 6.06 9.04
C ILE A 72 10.58 5.25 9.24
N ASN A 73 9.51 5.55 8.49
CA ASN A 73 8.19 4.94 8.73
C ASN A 73 8.21 3.39 8.68
N ALA A 74 9.02 2.80 7.80
CA ALA A 74 9.18 1.35 7.71
C ALA A 74 9.79 0.74 9.00
N GLU A 75 10.67 1.48 9.67
CA GLU A 75 11.46 1.04 10.81
C GLU A 75 10.82 1.36 12.16
N ILE A 76 9.65 2.02 12.18
CA ILE A 76 8.90 2.27 13.43
C ILE A 76 8.72 0.94 14.19
N PRO A 77 9.21 0.82 15.44
CA PRO A 77 9.00 -0.38 16.24
C PRO A 77 7.51 -0.58 16.56
N SER A 78 7.03 -1.82 16.61
CA SER A 78 5.62 -2.11 16.93
C SER A 78 5.17 -1.48 18.26
N SER A 79 6.07 -1.36 19.24
CA SER A 79 5.80 -0.69 20.52
C SER A 79 5.52 0.82 20.40
N GLN A 80 5.98 1.46 19.31
CA GLN A 80 5.83 2.91 19.07
C GLN A 80 4.72 3.24 18.07
N ILE A 81 4.17 2.25 17.35
CA ILE A 81 3.19 2.48 16.26
C ILE A 81 2.00 3.30 16.73
N ARG A 82 1.37 2.95 17.86
CA ARG A 82 0.20 3.71 18.37
C ARG A 82 0.51 5.16 18.70
N LYS A 83 1.75 5.46 19.11
CA LYS A 83 2.18 6.82 19.45
C LYS A 83 2.51 7.64 18.20
N ILE A 84 3.12 7.02 17.20
CA ILE A 84 3.60 7.69 15.97
C ILE A 84 2.53 7.76 14.88
N CYS A 85 1.61 6.81 14.88
CA CYS A 85 0.51 6.69 13.94
C CYS A 85 -0.85 6.82 14.65
N PRO A 86 -1.11 7.91 15.41
CA PRO A 86 -2.41 8.10 16.02
C PRO A 86 -3.46 8.29 14.92
N LEU A 87 -4.63 7.69 15.13
CA LEU A 87 -5.80 7.86 14.29
C LEU A 87 -6.86 8.64 15.09
N ASP A 88 -7.65 9.43 14.37
CA ASP A 88 -8.91 9.93 14.89
C ASP A 88 -10.01 8.85 14.80
N ASP A 89 -11.18 9.13 15.37
CA ASP A 89 -12.31 8.19 15.35
C ASP A 89 -12.70 7.74 13.93
N SER A 90 -12.48 8.58 12.92
CA SER A 90 -12.78 8.25 11.53
C SER A 90 -11.75 7.27 10.96
N GLY A 91 -10.47 7.48 11.26
CA GLY A 91 -9.38 6.59 10.89
C GLY A 91 -9.51 5.22 11.55
N GLU A 92 -9.80 5.18 12.86
CA GLU A 92 -10.02 3.94 13.61
C GLU A 92 -11.16 3.12 13.01
N ARG A 93 -12.33 3.76 12.77
CA ARG A 93 -13.47 3.08 12.11
C ARG A 93 -13.12 2.53 10.74
N THR A 94 -12.33 3.25 9.96
CA THR A 94 -11.89 2.82 8.63
C THR A 94 -10.99 1.59 8.72
N LEU A 95 -10.03 1.61 9.65
CA LEU A 95 -9.10 0.51 9.87
C LEU A 95 -9.81 -0.73 10.41
N GLU A 96 -10.71 -0.55 11.38
CA GLU A 96 -11.52 -1.62 11.96
C GLU A 96 -12.36 -2.33 10.90
N LEU A 97 -13.05 -1.56 10.05
CA LEU A 97 -13.86 -2.11 8.97
C LEU A 97 -13.00 -2.93 8.00
N ALA A 98 -11.81 -2.43 7.64
CA ALA A 98 -10.88 -3.13 6.77
C ALA A 98 -10.39 -4.44 7.42
N VAL A 99 -9.93 -4.39 8.67
CA VAL A 99 -9.44 -5.58 9.40
C VAL A 99 -10.53 -6.64 9.51
N ARG A 100 -11.77 -6.26 9.87
CA ARG A 100 -12.89 -7.19 9.98
C ARG A 100 -13.31 -7.79 8.64
N ARG A 101 -13.40 -6.99 7.58
CA ARG A 101 -13.85 -7.46 6.25
C ARG A 101 -12.79 -8.26 5.50
N MET A 102 -11.52 -7.93 5.71
CA MET A 102 -10.39 -8.51 4.97
C MET A 102 -9.63 -9.56 5.77
N GLY A 103 -9.94 -9.75 7.06
CA GLY A 103 -9.31 -10.76 7.91
C GLY A 103 -7.83 -10.49 8.17
N PHE A 104 -7.43 -9.21 8.21
CA PHE A 104 -6.03 -8.83 8.38
C PHE A 104 -5.46 -9.28 9.73
N SER A 105 -4.23 -9.80 9.69
CA SER A 105 -3.46 -10.12 10.89
C SER A 105 -3.09 -8.84 11.66
N ALA A 106 -2.68 -8.98 12.93
CA ALA A 106 -2.12 -7.87 13.70
C ALA A 106 -0.88 -7.26 13.01
N ARG A 107 -0.12 -8.06 12.26
CA ARG A 107 1.03 -7.59 11.49
C ARG A 107 0.57 -6.75 10.29
N ALA A 108 -0.44 -7.20 9.56
CA ALA A 108 -1.02 -6.44 8.45
C ALA A 108 -1.58 -5.10 8.94
N HIS A 109 -2.25 -5.07 10.10
CA HIS A 109 -2.68 -3.84 10.78
C HIS A 109 -1.51 -2.87 11.00
N ASP A 110 -0.41 -3.32 11.61
CA ASP A 110 0.76 -2.49 11.87
C ASP A 110 1.38 -1.93 10.58
N ARG A 111 1.40 -2.74 9.51
CA ARG A 111 1.91 -2.32 8.20
C ARG A 111 1.00 -1.28 7.54
N ILE A 112 -0.33 -1.45 7.62
CA ILE A 112 -1.28 -0.46 7.11
C ILE A 112 -1.04 0.90 7.78
N LEU A 113 -0.82 0.93 9.10
CA LEU A 113 -0.52 2.17 9.81
C LEU A 113 0.79 2.83 9.34
N LYS A 114 1.86 2.05 9.12
CA LYS A 114 3.13 2.57 8.59
C LYS A 114 3.00 3.14 7.17
N VAL A 115 2.22 2.47 6.32
CA VAL A 115 1.93 2.93 4.96
C VAL A 115 1.08 4.21 5.02
N ALA A 116 0.01 4.23 5.82
CA ALA A 116 -0.86 5.40 6.01
C ALA A 116 -0.06 6.61 6.53
N ARG A 117 0.89 6.40 7.44
CA ARG A 117 1.82 7.44 7.91
C ARG A 117 2.69 7.99 6.78
N THR A 118 3.16 7.13 5.88
CA THR A 118 3.95 7.53 4.71
C THR A 118 3.12 8.33 3.72
N ILE A 119 1.87 7.93 3.49
CA ILE A 119 0.92 8.68 2.65
C ILE A 119 0.65 10.06 3.25
N ALA A 120 0.42 10.13 4.58
CA ALA A 120 0.25 11.40 5.29
C ALA A 120 1.48 12.31 5.17
N ASP A 121 2.70 11.77 5.34
CA ASP A 121 3.94 12.54 5.20
C ASP A 121 4.13 13.06 3.77
N LEU A 122 3.82 12.25 2.75
CA LEU A 122 3.85 12.68 1.35
C LEU A 122 2.81 13.76 1.03
N ALA A 123 1.67 13.75 1.74
CA ALA A 123 0.63 14.77 1.66
C ALA A 123 0.92 16.00 2.54
N LYS A 124 2.07 16.03 3.26
CA LYS A 124 2.42 17.06 4.26
C LYS A 124 1.34 17.22 5.35
N SER A 125 0.66 16.12 5.69
CA SER A 125 -0.36 16.07 6.72
C SER A 125 0.26 15.67 8.05
N GLU A 126 0.10 16.50 9.08
CA GLU A 126 0.59 16.20 10.43
C GLU A 126 -0.07 14.93 10.98
N ASN A 127 -1.39 14.80 10.84
CA ASN A 127 -2.16 13.66 11.31
C ASN A 127 -2.47 12.66 10.19
N ILE A 128 -2.64 11.39 10.56
CA ILE A 128 -3.17 10.37 9.64
C ILE A 128 -4.69 10.50 9.61
N ALA A 129 -5.23 10.97 8.49
CA ALA A 129 -6.66 11.02 8.25
C ALA A 129 -7.19 9.68 7.69
N ALA A 130 -8.50 9.45 7.82
CA ALA A 130 -9.18 8.27 7.27
C ALA A 130 -8.87 7.99 5.79
N LYS A 131 -8.71 9.03 4.96
CA LYS A 131 -8.34 8.87 3.53
C LYS A 131 -6.97 8.21 3.35
N HIS A 132 -5.99 8.48 4.21
CA HIS A 132 -4.66 7.87 4.13
C HIS A 132 -4.73 6.39 4.54
N VAL A 133 -5.58 6.06 5.52
CA VAL A 133 -5.84 4.67 5.93
C VAL A 133 -6.53 3.91 4.80
N ALA A 134 -7.57 4.49 4.20
CA ALA A 134 -8.29 3.88 3.09
C ALA A 134 -7.37 3.58 1.90
N GLU A 135 -6.50 4.52 1.54
CA GLU A 135 -5.51 4.34 0.47
C GLU A 135 -4.49 3.24 0.83
N ALA A 136 -3.97 3.22 2.06
CA ALA A 136 -3.07 2.16 2.52
C ALA A 136 -3.70 0.76 2.49
N VAL A 137 -4.98 0.65 2.82
CA VAL A 137 -5.75 -0.60 2.73
C VAL A 137 -5.91 -1.04 1.28
N GLN A 138 -6.16 -0.12 0.34
CA GLN A 138 -6.27 -0.44 -1.08
C GLN A 138 -4.97 -1.05 -1.62
N TYR A 139 -3.81 -0.53 -1.22
CA TYR A 139 -2.52 -1.12 -1.56
C TYR A 139 -2.27 -2.50 -0.95
N ARG A 140 -3.16 -3.08 -0.15
CA ARG A 140 -3.07 -4.48 0.31
C ARG A 140 -4.21 -5.37 -0.16
N SER A 141 -5.27 -4.80 -0.72
CA SER A 141 -6.51 -5.53 -1.04
C SER A 141 -6.35 -6.53 -2.20
N LEU A 142 -5.25 -6.46 -2.95
CA LEU A 142 -4.91 -7.39 -4.04
C LEU A 142 -4.61 -8.82 -3.58
N ASP A 143 -4.37 -9.03 -2.28
CA ASP A 143 -4.21 -10.37 -1.73
C ASP A 143 -5.46 -11.23 -1.91
N ARG A 144 -6.67 -10.68 -2.05
CA ARG A 144 -7.87 -11.51 -2.08
C ARG A 144 -8.45 -11.77 -3.47
N SER A 145 -8.23 -10.88 -4.43
CA SER A 145 -8.67 -11.11 -5.81
C SER A 145 -8.01 -12.34 -6.45
N TYR A 146 -6.86 -12.76 -5.91
CA TYR A 146 -6.07 -13.88 -6.40
C TYR A 146 -5.93 -15.02 -5.37
N TRP A 147 -6.06 -14.76 -4.06
CA TRP A 147 -5.67 -15.73 -3.01
C TRP A 147 -6.71 -16.03 -1.92
N GLY A 148 -7.96 -15.57 -2.07
CA GLY A 148 -9.01 -15.82 -1.06
C GLY A 148 -10.37 -16.14 -1.62
#